data_AF-A0A9D8EGG4-F1
#
_entry.id   AF-A0A9D8EGG4-F1
#
_cell.length_a   1.000
_cell.length_b   1.000
_cell.length_c   1.000
_cell.angle_alpha   90.00
_cell.angle_beta   90.00
_cell.angle_gamma   90.00
#
_symmetry.space_group_name_H-M   'P 1'
#
loop_
_entity.id
_entity.type
_entity.pdbx_description
1 polymer ?
#
loop_
_entity_poly.entity_id
_entity_poly.type
_entity_poly.pdbx_seq_one_letter_code
_entity_poly.pdbx_strand_id
1 'polypeptide(L)'
;MAYVKFFTPWAGWTWYVTEFDGINTFFGLIDGFEKEIGYFTLSALENLEGPCGLKIERDLYFVPTTLKKLIKYGQAIKDNISI
;
A
#
# COMPACT_ATOMS: atom_id res chain seq x y z
N MET A 1 -8.79 -2.23 10.38
CA MET A 1 -8.56 -0.83 9.93
C MET A 1 -7.14 -0.76 9.40
N ALA A 2 -6.88 0.02 8.35
CA ALA A 2 -5.53 0.39 7.96
C ALA A 2 -5.21 1.77 8.53
N TYR A 3 -4.01 1.94 9.06
CA TYR A 3 -3.57 3.14 9.78
C TYR A 3 -2.45 3.88 9.04
N VAL A 4 -1.63 3.18 8.26
CA VAL A 4 -0.52 3.75 7.50
C VAL A 4 -0.67 3.36 6.04
N LYS A 5 -0.28 4.27 5.15
CA LYS A 5 -0.20 4.03 3.71
C LYS A 5 1.20 4.36 3.23
N PHE A 6 1.81 3.37 2.58
CA PHE A 6 3.05 3.53 1.82
C PHE A 6 2.73 3.41 0.33
N PHE A 7 3.47 4.11 -0.53
CA PHE A 7 3.27 4.03 -1.96
C PHE A 7 4.54 4.25 -2.76
N THR A 8 4.58 3.68 -3.97
CA THR A 8 5.61 4.02 -4.96
C THR A 8 5.17 5.26 -5.74
N PRO A 9 5.99 6.32 -5.81
CA PRO A 9 5.69 7.44 -6.70
C PRO A 9 5.82 7.12 -8.19
N TRP A 10 6.38 5.95 -8.55
CA TRP A 10 6.69 5.59 -9.94
C TRP A 10 5.92 4.37 -10.50
N ALA A 11 5.40 3.47 -9.67
CA ALA A 11 4.86 2.18 -10.14
C ALA A 11 3.38 1.95 -9.80
N GLY A 12 2.73 2.87 -9.06
CA GLY A 12 1.33 2.73 -8.67
C GLY A 12 1.07 1.67 -7.60
N TRP A 13 2.11 1.07 -7.02
CA TRP A 13 1.98 0.15 -5.89
C TRP A 13 1.70 0.90 -4.60
N THR A 14 0.79 0.37 -3.78
CA THR A 14 0.43 0.92 -2.47
C THR A 14 0.32 -0.19 -1.43
N TRP A 15 0.85 0.05 -0.23
CA TRP A 15 0.72 -0.84 0.93
C TRP A 15 -0.04 -0.12 2.03
N TYR A 16 -1.08 -0.75 2.56
CA TYR A 16 -1.89 -0.25 3.66
C TYR A 16 -1.68 -1.13 4.89
N VAL A 17 -1.04 -0.59 5.91
CA VAL A 17 -0.68 -1.33 7.13
C VAL A 17 -1.84 -1.35 8.11
N THR A 18 -2.19 -2.55 8.58
CA THR A 18 -3.14 -2.73 9.69
C THR A 18 -2.43 -3.01 11.01
N GLU A 19 -1.34 -3.77 10.98
CA GLU A 19 -0.57 -4.17 12.16
C GLU A 19 0.93 -4.11 11.88
N PHE A 20 1.72 -3.88 12.93
CA PHE A 20 3.19 -3.89 12.90
C PHE A 20 3.69 -4.59 14.15
N ASP A 21 4.67 -5.48 14.00
CA ASP A 21 5.31 -6.19 15.11
C ASP A 21 6.24 -5.29 15.96
N GLY A 22 6.48 -4.05 15.53
CA GLY A 22 7.38 -3.10 16.19
C GLY A 22 8.84 -3.21 15.76
N ILE A 23 9.16 -4.16 14.87
CA ILE A 23 10.53 -4.51 14.49
C ILE A 23 10.70 -4.43 12.97
N ASN A 24 9.95 -5.23 12.21
CA ASN A 24 10.13 -5.34 10.77
C ASN A 24 8.90 -5.81 10.01
N THR A 25 7.98 -6.55 10.62
CA THR A 25 6.88 -7.20 9.89
C THR A 25 5.59 -6.42 10.00
N PHE A 26 5.05 -6.04 8.85
CA PHE A 26 3.70 -5.50 8.71
C PHE A 26 2.72 -6.59 8.29
N PHE A 27 1.47 -6.43 8.71
CA PHE A 27 0.31 -7.10 8.10
C PHE A 27 -0.60 -6.04 7.51
N GLY A 28 -1.16 -6.31 6.32
CA GLY A 28 -2.03 -5.36 5.68
C GLY A 28 -2.48 -5.72 4.26
N LEU A 29 -3.00 -4.71 3.57
CA LEU A 29 -3.43 -4.79 2.17
C LEU A 29 -2.32 -4.30 1.25
N ILE A 30 -2.00 -5.10 0.24
CA ILE A 30 -1.10 -4.79 -0.84
C ILE A 30 -1.97 -4.52 -2.08
N ASP A 31 -1.86 -3.33 -2.64
CA ASP A 31 -2.55 -2.92 -3.86
C ASP A 31 -1.49 -2.72 -4.95
N GLY A 32 -1.25 -3.77 -5.73
CA GLY A 32 -0.33 -3.79 -6.87
C GLY A 32 -1.05 -4.23 -8.14
N PHE A 33 -0.61 -5.33 -8.74
CA PHE A 33 -1.31 -5.94 -9.87
C PHE A 33 -2.72 -6.42 -9.47
N GLU A 34 -2.78 -7.14 -8.36
CA GLU A 34 -4.00 -7.54 -7.67
C GLU A 34 -3.99 -7.01 -6.23
N LYS A 35 -5.15 -7.08 -5.58
CA LYS A 35 -5.28 -6.75 -4.17
C LYS A 35 -5.10 -7.99 -3.33
N GLU A 36 -4.10 -7.98 -2.46
CA GLU A 36 -3.76 -9.11 -1.60
C GLU A 36 -3.74 -8.67 -0.14
N ILE A 37 -4.23 -9.53 0.76
CA ILE A 37 -4.07 -9.35 2.21
C ILE A 37 -2.95 -10.27 2.66
N GLY A 38 -1.92 -9.72 3.30
CA GLY A 38 -0.77 -10.52 3.70
C GLY A 38 0.27 -9.75 4.48
N TYR A 39 1.38 -10.45 4.70
CA TYR A 39 2.54 -9.92 5.40
C TYR A 39 3.54 -9.32 4.41
N PHE A 40 4.21 -8.24 4.82
CA PHE A 40 5.34 -7.63 4.12
C PHE A 40 6.26 -6.95 5.13
N THR A 41 7.51 -6.68 4.77
CA THR A 41 8.50 -6.17 5.73
C THR A 41 8.89 -4.72 5.47
N LEU A 42 9.15 -3.96 6.54
CA LEU A 42 9.71 -2.62 6.49
C LEU A 42 11.03 -2.62 5.71
N SER A 43 11.91 -3.59 6.00
CA SER A 43 13.19 -3.72 5.30
C SER A 43 13.01 -3.92 3.78
N ALA A 44 11.98 -4.63 3.33
CA ALA A 44 11.72 -4.78 1.90
C ALA A 44 11.25 -3.46 1.28
N LEU A 45 10.42 -2.70 2.00
CA LEU A 45 9.96 -1.39 1.55
C LEU A 45 11.11 -0.37 1.47
N GLU A 46 12.01 -0.35 2.44
CA GLU A 46 13.16 0.57 2.48
C GLU A 46 14.21 0.27 1.41
N ASN A 47 14.42 -1.01 1.10
CA ASN A 47 15.37 -1.43 0.08
C ASN A 47 14.83 -1.33 -1.35
N LEU A 48 13.52 -1.17 -1.54
CA LEU A 48 12.93 -1.01 -2.86
C LEU A 48 13.41 0.31 -3.49
N GLU A 49 13.99 0.23 -4.69
CA GLU A 49 14.48 1.38 -5.44
C GLU A 49 13.79 1.47 -6.80
N GLY A 50 13.21 2.64 -7.05
CA GLY A 50 12.61 3.00 -8.31
C GLY A 50 13.61 3.64 -9.28
N PRO A 51 13.12 4.06 -10.45
CA PRO A 51 13.91 4.82 -11.41
C PRO A 51 14.58 6.02 -10.74
N CYS A 52 15.83 6.28 -11.11
CA CYS A 52 16.61 7.41 -10.58
C CYS A 52 16.78 7.43 -9.04
N GLY A 53 16.70 6.27 -8.38
CA GLY A 53 16.92 6.17 -6.94
C GLY A 53 15.71 6.53 -6.07
N LEU A 54 14.52 6.66 -6.66
CA LEU A 54 13.30 6.92 -5.91
C LEU A 54 13.03 5.82 -4.88
N LYS A 55 12.53 6.20 -3.70
CA LYS A 55 12.20 5.27 -2.61
C LYS A 55 10.70 5.31 -2.33
N ILE A 56 10.20 4.28 -1.64
CA ILE A 56 8.81 4.25 -1.18
C ILE A 56 8.56 5.41 -0.23
N GLU A 57 7.42 6.07 -0.39
CA GLU A 57 7.00 7.19 0.44
C GLU A 57 5.88 6.80 1.39
N ARG A 58 5.82 7.48 2.55
CA ARG A 58 4.72 7.39 3.49
C ARG A 58 3.77 8.56 3.32
N ASP A 59 2.48 8.28 3.15
CA ASP A 59 1.44 9.29 3.10
C ASP A 59 1.16 9.83 4.51
N LEU A 60 1.63 11.05 4.80
CA LEU A 60 1.47 11.70 6.11
C LEU A 60 0.04 12.18 6.38
N TYR A 61 -0.79 12.30 5.35
CA TYR A 61 -2.17 12.79 5.45
C TYR A 61 -3.18 11.65 5.34
N PHE A 62 -2.71 10.40 5.30
CA PHE A 62 -3.57 9.24 5.27
C PHE A 62 -4.40 9.15 6.56
N VAL A 63 -5.72 9.24 6.41
CA VAL A 63 -6.67 9.05 7.51
C VAL A 63 -6.97 7.56 7.65
N PRO A 64 -6.89 6.99 8.86
CA PRO A 64 -7.20 5.59 9.10
C PRO A 64 -8.53 5.17 8.46
N THR A 65 -8.49 4.11 7.65
CA THR A 65 -9.60 3.71 6.79
C THR A 65 -9.85 2.21 6.88
N THR A 66 -11.12 1.77 6.73
CA THR A 66 -11.46 0.34 6.74
C THR A 66 -10.94 -0.36 5.48
N LEU A 67 -10.45 -1.60 5.63
CA LEU A 67 -10.04 -2.42 4.47
C LEU A 67 -11.17 -2.59 3.47
N LYS A 68 -12.41 -2.76 3.94
CA LYS A 68 -13.61 -2.84 3.10
C LYS A 68 -13.75 -1.62 2.18
N LYS A 69 -13.45 -0.42 2.68
CA LYS A 69 -13.48 0.81 1.87
C LYS A 69 -12.35 0.78 0.84
N LEU A 70 -11.11 0.50 1.25
CA LEU A 70 -9.94 0.47 0.37
C LEU A 70 -10.09 -0.54 -0.79
N ILE A 71 -10.60 -1.73 -0.50
CA ILE A 71 -10.85 -2.76 -1.52
C ILE A 71 -11.89 -2.28 -2.55
N LYS A 72 -12.99 -1.67 -2.10
CA LYS A 72 -14.04 -1.15 -3.00
C LYS A 72 -13.58 0.03 -3.87
N TYR A 73 -12.77 0.94 -3.32
CA TYR A 73 -12.32 2.12 -4.08
C TYR A 73 -11.49 1.73 -5.29
N GLY A 74 -10.58 0.76 -5.15
CA GLY A 74 -9.79 0.30 -6.28
C GLY A 74 -10.60 -0.46 -7.34
N GLN A 75 -11.70 -1.12 -6.95
CA GLN A 75 -12.61 -1.78 -7.89
C GLN A 75 -13.42 -0.74 -8.68
N ALA A 76 -14.00 0.26 -7.99
CA ALA A 76 -14.83 1.28 -8.61
C ALA A 76 -14.09 2.14 -9.64
N ILE A 77 -12.76 2.34 -9.48
CA ILE A 77 -11.95 3.02 -10.50
C ILE A 77 -11.71 2.12 -11.72
N LYS A 78 -11.44 0.81 -11.54
CA LYS A 78 -11.27 -0.13 -12.67
C LYS A 78 -12.55 -0.26 -13.50
N ASP A 79 -13.71 -0.30 -12.83
CA ASP A 79 -15.02 -0.41 -13.48
C ASP A 79 -15.39 0.85 -14.28
N ASN A 80 -14.80 2.02 -13.97
CA ASN A 80 -15.10 3.29 -14.62
C ASN A 80 -14.06 3.71 -15.69
N ILE A 81 -12.96 2.98 -15.83
CA ILE A 81 -11.89 3.23 -16.83
C ILE A 81 -11.77 2.07 -17.84
N SER A 82 -12.52 0.98 -17.66
CA SER A 82 -12.67 -0.06 -18.69
C SER A 82 -13.57 0.46 -19.82
N ILE A 83 -12.97 1.15 -20.79
CA ILE A 83 -13.56 1.53 -22.08
C ILE A 83 -13.24 0.45 -23.10
#